data_AF-Q55ES3-F1
#
_entry.id   AF-Q55ES3-F1
#
_cell.length_a   1.000
_cell.length_b   1.000
_cell.length_c   1.000
_cell.angle_alpha   90.00
_cell.angle_beta   90.00
_cell.angle_gamma   90.00
#
_symmetry.space_group_name_H-M   'P 1'
#
loop_
_entity.id
_entity.type
_entity.pdbx_description
1 polymer ?
#
loop_
_entity_poly.entity_id
_entity_poly.type
_entity_poly.pdbx_seq_one_letter_code
_entity_poly.pdbx_strand_id
1 'polypeptide(L)'
;MNRNHHHPDFTEKLFQYDNLLEFEFGKDCTAECIKEVVESLEMYKTASILYQSLKVNEDGSLPLFQFRDVLHYQSGEDYLVQDKNIQDLFTVNILDLNFPGSRKRTDIPTKEEEK
;
A
#
# COMPACT_ATOMS: atom_id res chain seq x y z
N MET A 1 -7.30 -25.09 -9.79
CA MET A 1 -6.00 -24.94 -10.49
C MET A 1 -4.92 -24.76 -9.44
N ASN A 2 -4.01 -25.71 -9.30
CA ASN A 2 -2.90 -25.61 -8.36
C ASN A 2 -1.90 -24.59 -8.92
N ARG A 3 -1.94 -23.34 -8.45
CA ARG A 3 -0.83 -22.41 -8.71
C ARG A 3 0.32 -22.92 -7.84
N ASN A 4 1.17 -23.76 -8.41
CA ASN A 4 2.49 -24.00 -7.83
C ASN A 4 3.21 -22.66 -7.89
N HIS A 5 3.09 -21.88 -6.83
CA HIS A 5 3.92 -20.70 -6.64
C HIS A 5 5.34 -21.21 -6.52
N HIS A 6 6.10 -21.07 -7.61
CA HIS A 6 7.54 -21.19 -7.54
C HIS A 6 7.98 -20.14 -6.53
N HIS A 7 8.37 -20.59 -5.34
CA HIS A 7 8.96 -19.70 -4.36
C HIS A 7 10.43 -19.59 -4.75
N PRO A 8 10.85 -18.45 -5.33
CA PRO A 8 12.24 -18.26 -5.69
C PRO A 8 13.11 -18.51 -4.46
N ASP A 9 14.25 -19.16 -4.68
CA ASP A 9 15.24 -19.32 -3.63
C ASP A 9 15.81 -17.93 -3.22
N PHE A 10 16.63 -17.91 -2.18
CA PHE A 10 17.18 -16.64 -1.68
C PHE A 10 17.97 -15.88 -2.75
N THR A 11 18.74 -16.58 -3.57
CA THR A 11 19.57 -15.99 -4.63
C THR A 11 18.71 -15.41 -5.75
N GLU A 12 17.67 -16.13 -6.15
CA GLU A 12 16.72 -15.66 -7.16
C GLU A 12 15.94 -14.43 -6.66
N LYS A 13 15.53 -14.39 -5.38
CA LYS A 13 14.94 -13.19 -4.77
C LYS A 13 15.89 -12.01 -4.78
N LEU A 14 17.15 -12.22 -4.41
CA LEU A 14 18.15 -11.14 -4.41
C LEU A 14 18.31 -10.56 -5.82
N PHE A 15 18.42 -11.42 -6.84
CA PHE A 15 18.50 -10.99 -8.23
C PHE A 15 17.24 -10.24 -8.69
N GLN A 16 16.05 -10.66 -8.25
CA GLN A 16 14.81 -9.93 -8.52
C GLN A 16 14.81 -8.53 -7.89
N TYR A 17 15.28 -8.39 -6.66
CA TYR A 17 15.40 -7.08 -5.99
C TYR A 17 16.44 -6.19 -6.66
N ASP A 18 17.62 -6.73 -6.99
CA ASP A 18 18.68 -5.99 -7.66
C ASP A 18 18.19 -5.46 -9.01
N ASN A 19 17.55 -6.31 -9.83
CA ASN A 19 16.99 -5.87 -11.12
C ASN A 19 15.87 -4.85 -10.98
N LEU A 20 15.02 -4.98 -9.95
CA LEU A 20 13.95 -4.02 -9.70
C LEU A 20 14.54 -2.65 -9.37
N LEU A 21 15.50 -2.59 -8.44
CA LEU A 21 16.13 -1.33 -8.06
C LEU A 21 16.99 -0.76 -9.21
N GLU A 22 17.74 -1.59 -9.93
CA GLU A 22 18.50 -1.13 -11.10
C GLU A 22 17.58 -0.57 -12.20
N PHE A 23 16.39 -1.16 -12.39
CA PHE A 23 15.38 -0.63 -13.30
C PHE A 23 14.83 0.73 -12.84
N GLU A 24 14.51 0.87 -11.55
CA GLU A 24 13.96 2.11 -10.98
C GLU A 24 14.98 3.25 -10.96
N PHE A 25 16.24 2.98 -10.58
CA PHE A 25 17.28 4.00 -10.57
C PHE A 25 17.84 4.25 -11.98
N GLY A 26 18.03 3.23 -12.81
CA GLY A 26 18.68 3.38 -14.10
C GLY A 26 20.12 3.91 -14.00
N LYS A 27 20.81 4.02 -15.14
CA LYS A 27 22.23 4.43 -15.16
C LYS A 27 22.46 5.92 -14.91
N ASP A 28 21.45 6.75 -15.20
CA ASP A 28 21.56 8.21 -15.19
C ASP A 28 20.63 8.85 -14.14
N CYS A 29 20.26 8.12 -13.07
CA CYS A 29 19.43 8.68 -12.00
C CYS A 29 20.06 9.93 -11.40
N THR A 30 19.38 11.07 -11.55
CA THR A 30 19.76 12.29 -10.84
C THR A 30 19.32 12.23 -9.37
N ALA A 31 19.69 13.24 -8.58
CA ALA A 31 19.22 13.34 -7.19
C ALA A 31 17.69 13.47 -7.11
N GLU A 32 17.06 14.13 -8.08
CA GLU A 32 15.61 14.23 -8.20
C GLU A 32 14.98 12.86 -8.49
N CYS A 33 15.55 12.09 -9.44
CA CYS A 33 15.14 10.72 -9.72
C CYS A 33 15.20 9.84 -8.47
N ILE A 34 16.28 9.90 -7.68
CA ILE A 34 16.41 9.13 -6.43
C ILE A 34 15.26 9.46 -5.46
N LYS A 35 14.86 10.73 -5.38
CA LYS A 35 13.77 11.16 -4.50
C LYS A 35 12.44 10.52 -4.91
N GLU A 36 12.12 10.50 -6.21
CA GLU A 36 10.90 9.88 -6.74
C GLU A 36 10.85 8.36 -6.50
N VAL A 37 11.99 7.69 -6.69
CA VAL A 37 12.12 6.25 -6.39
C VAL A 37 11.91 5.97 -4.90
N VAL A 38 12.52 6.77 -4.03
CA VAL A 38 12.35 6.62 -2.56
C VAL A 38 10.90 6.88 -2.14
N GLU A 39 10.23 7.87 -2.71
CA GLU A 39 8.80 8.11 -2.46
C GLU A 39 7.94 6.90 -2.88
N SER A 40 8.26 6.28 -4.01
CA SER A 40 7.59 5.05 -4.47
C SER A 40 7.85 3.85 -3.54
N LEU A 41 9.08 3.71 -3.02
CA LEU A 41 9.40 2.67 -2.02
C LEU A 41 8.65 2.88 -0.71
N GLU A 42 8.52 4.12 -0.23
CA GLU A 42 7.70 4.43 0.95
C GLU A 42 6.21 4.16 0.68
N MET A 43 5.72 4.40 -0.55
CA MET A 43 4.37 4.00 -0.97
C MET A 43 4.16 2.49 -0.87
N TYR A 44 5.11 1.69 -1.38
CA TYR A 44 5.03 0.23 -1.28
C TYR A 44 5.12 -0.27 0.16
N LYS A 45 5.93 0.37 1.00
CA LYS A 45 6.04 0.06 2.42
C LYS A 45 4.72 0.31 3.15
N THR A 46 4.08 1.47 2.94
CA THR A 46 2.76 1.75 3.53
C THR A 46 1.70 0.78 3.00
N ALA A 47 1.70 0.48 1.69
CA ALA A 47 0.81 -0.52 1.12
C ALA A 47 1.04 -1.91 1.76
N SER A 48 2.28 -2.28 2.04
CA SER A 48 2.58 -3.56 2.70
C SER A 48 1.96 -3.66 4.10
N ILE A 49 2.00 -2.58 4.89
CA ILE A 49 1.36 -2.50 6.21
C ILE A 49 -0.15 -2.67 6.06
N LEU A 50 -0.75 -1.98 5.09
CA LEU A 50 -2.17 -2.11 4.77
C LEU A 50 -2.54 -3.57 4.42
N TYR A 51 -1.83 -4.21 3.49
CA TYR A 51 -2.13 -5.59 3.10
C TYR A 51 -1.95 -6.58 4.26
N GLN A 52 -0.94 -6.39 5.11
CA GLN A 52 -0.74 -7.20 6.32
C GLN A 52 -1.86 -7.01 7.35
N SER A 53 -2.56 -5.87 7.31
CA SER A 53 -3.64 -5.56 8.24
C SER A 53 -5.01 -6.11 7.83
N LEU A 54 -5.14 -6.72 6.65
CA LEU A 54 -6.40 -7.27 6.15
C LEU A 54 -6.97 -8.30 7.14
N LYS A 55 -8.25 -8.16 7.45
CA LYS A 55 -9.00 -9.16 8.23
C LYS A 55 -9.28 -10.36 7.33
N VAL A 56 -8.87 -11.53 7.76
CA VAL A 56 -9.14 -12.79 7.06
C VAL A 56 -10.62 -13.16 7.25
N ASN A 57 -11.29 -13.54 6.16
CA ASN A 57 -12.67 -14.03 6.18
C ASN A 57 -12.78 -15.37 6.93
N GLU A 58 -14.00 -15.78 7.30
CA GLU A 58 -14.23 -17.04 8.03
C GLU A 58 -13.73 -18.28 7.27
N ASP A 59 -13.75 -18.24 5.94
CA ASP A 59 -13.28 -19.32 5.06
C ASP A 59 -11.75 -19.34 4.86
N GLY A 60 -11.02 -18.42 5.51
CA GLY A 60 -9.57 -18.27 5.38
C GLY A 60 -9.12 -17.44 4.17
N SER A 61 -10.05 -16.92 3.36
CA SER A 61 -9.72 -16.03 2.24
C SER A 61 -9.45 -14.59 2.69
N LEU A 62 -8.78 -13.81 1.84
CA LEU A 62 -8.65 -12.36 2.02
C LEU A 62 -9.82 -11.64 1.33
N PRO A 63 -10.37 -10.57 1.93
CA PRO A 63 -11.41 -9.79 1.29
C PRO A 63 -10.86 -9.09 0.03
N LEU A 64 -11.71 -8.97 -0.99
CA LEU A 64 -11.37 -8.26 -2.21
C LEU A 64 -11.64 -6.78 -2.02
N PHE A 65 -10.70 -5.94 -2.42
CA PHE A 65 -10.86 -4.49 -2.42
C PHE A 65 -10.01 -3.87 -3.52
N GLN A 66 -10.32 -2.62 -3.87
CA GLN A 66 -9.50 -1.83 -4.78
C GLN A 66 -8.57 -0.93 -3.97
N PHE A 67 -7.27 -1.00 -4.19
CA PHE A 67 -6.32 -0.11 -3.52
C PHE A 67 -6.65 1.38 -3.77
N ARG A 68 -7.24 1.69 -4.91
CA ARG A 68 -7.72 3.03 -5.24
C ARG A 68 -8.81 3.53 -4.27
N ASP A 69 -9.70 2.65 -3.82
CA ASP A 69 -10.74 2.99 -2.84
C ASP A 69 -10.12 3.40 -1.50
N VAL A 70 -9.01 2.77 -1.11
CA VAL A 70 -8.25 3.14 0.10
C VAL A 70 -7.69 4.56 -0.03
N LEU A 71 -7.11 4.90 -1.19
CA LEU A 71 -6.59 6.24 -1.44
C LEU A 71 -7.71 7.30 -1.48
N HIS A 72 -8.84 7.00 -2.12
CA HIS A 72 -10.00 7.92 -2.15
C HIS A 72 -10.64 8.10 -0.78
N TYR A 73 -10.75 7.02 0.01
CA TYR A 73 -11.22 7.11 1.39
C TYR A 73 -10.29 7.95 2.24
N GLN A 74 -8.97 7.77 2.09
CA GLN A 74 -7.98 8.56 2.81
C GLN A 74 -8.01 10.04 2.42
N SER A 75 -8.26 10.37 1.14
CA SER A 75 -8.31 11.75 0.63
C SER A 75 -9.64 12.46 0.89
N GLY A 76 -10.66 11.73 1.33
CA GLY A 76 -12.01 12.25 1.58
C GLY A 76 -12.86 12.33 0.30
N GLU A 77 -12.43 11.68 -0.78
CA GLU A 77 -13.18 11.55 -2.02
C GLU A 77 -14.17 10.38 -1.95
N ASP A 78 -15.00 10.35 -0.90
CA ASP A 78 -15.88 9.21 -0.58
C ASP A 78 -16.85 8.87 -1.71
N TYR A 79 -17.19 9.83 -2.56
CA TYR A 79 -18.05 9.62 -3.73
C TYR A 79 -17.43 8.68 -4.79
N LEU A 80 -16.10 8.51 -4.78
CA LEU A 80 -15.36 7.61 -5.67
C LEU A 80 -15.15 6.21 -5.08
N VAL A 81 -15.32 6.05 -3.78
CA VAL A 81 -15.14 4.78 -3.07
C VAL A 81 -16.28 3.82 -3.41
N GLN A 82 -15.99 2.64 -3.95
CA GLN A 82 -17.03 1.65 -4.28
C GLN A 82 -17.49 0.89 -3.02
N ASP A 83 -16.56 0.45 -2.18
CA ASP A 83 -16.88 -0.16 -0.89
C ASP A 83 -16.97 0.89 0.22
N LYS A 84 -18.19 1.29 0.60
CA LYS A 84 -18.39 2.29 1.68
C LYS A 84 -17.90 1.83 3.05
N ASN A 85 -17.64 0.53 3.23
CA ASN A 85 -17.11 -0.04 4.47
C ASN A 85 -15.64 -0.44 4.32
N ILE A 86 -14.89 0.19 3.40
CA ILE A 86 -13.48 -0.13 3.13
C ILE A 86 -12.61 -0.20 4.40
N GLN A 87 -12.85 0.67 5.38
CA GLN A 87 -12.15 0.67 6.67
C GLN A 87 -12.37 -0.62 7.47
N ASP A 88 -13.52 -1.25 7.36
CA ASP A 88 -13.86 -2.46 8.11
C ASP A 88 -13.05 -3.67 7.65
N LEU A 89 -12.45 -3.62 6.45
CA LEU A 89 -11.60 -4.69 5.91
C LEU A 89 -10.23 -4.77 6.60
N PHE A 90 -9.84 -3.74 7.35
CA PHE A 90 -8.49 -3.61 7.92
C PHE A 90 -8.52 -3.55 9.45
N THR A 91 -7.44 -4.05 10.06
CA THR A 91 -7.20 -3.94 11.52
C THR A 91 -6.54 -2.62 11.90
N VAL A 92 -5.88 -1.94 10.95
CA VAL A 92 -5.37 -0.58 11.11
C VAL A 92 -6.40 0.45 10.65
N ASN A 93 -6.34 1.65 11.21
CA ASN A 93 -7.08 2.79 10.67
C ASN A 93 -6.37 3.31 9.41
N ILE A 94 -7.06 3.34 8.27
CA ILE A 94 -6.50 3.83 7.00
C ILE A 94 -6.02 5.28 7.15
N LEU A 95 -6.68 6.08 7.99
CA LEU A 95 -6.32 7.49 8.20
C LEU A 95 -4.99 7.66 8.96
N ASP A 96 -4.57 6.65 9.72
CA ASP A 96 -3.30 6.65 10.45
C ASP A 96 -2.13 6.35 9.50
N LEU A 97 -2.38 5.71 8.36
CA LEU A 97 -1.37 5.42 7.34
C LEU A 97 -0.93 6.70 6.60
N ASN A 98 0.30 6.71 6.08
CA ASN A 98 0.85 7.80 5.28
C ASN A 98 1.24 7.29 3.90
N PHE A 99 0.43 7.60 2.89
CA PHE A 99 0.75 7.26 1.50
C PHE A 99 1.40 8.49 0.87
N PRO A 100 2.69 8.43 0.46
CA PRO A 100 3.38 9.57 -0.14
C PRO A 100 2.60 10.15 -1.32
N GLY A 101 2.52 11.48 -1.38
CA GLY A 101 1.77 12.20 -2.41
C GLY A 101 0.25 12.17 -2.26
N SER A 102 -0.31 11.38 -1.33
CA SER A 102 -1.75 11.42 -1.05
C SER A 102 -2.10 12.57 -0.11
N ARG A 103 -3.26 13.18 -0.34
CA ARG A 103 -3.86 14.11 0.62
C ARG A 103 -4.53 13.29 1.72
N LYS A 104 -4.32 13.66 2.99
CA LYS A 104 -5.18 13.19 4.08
C LYS A 104 -6.42 14.06 4.18
N ARG A 105 -7.58 13.42 4.35
CA ARG A 105 -8.83 14.08 4.70
C ARG A 105 -8.72 14.71 6.09
N THR A 106 -9.52 15.73 6.32
CA THR A 106 -9.51 16.53 7.57
C THR A 106 -10.88 16.64 8.21
N ASP A 107 -11.87 15.97 7.64
CA ASP A 107 -13.28 15.99 8.07
C ASP A 107 -13.62 14.88 9.08
N ILE A 108 -12.75 13.89 9.24
CA ILE A 108 -12.86 12.84 10.25
C ILE A 108 -11.72 13.02 11.27
N PRO A 109 -12.02 13.18 12.57
CA PRO A 109 -11.00 13.28 13.62
C PRO A 109 -10.12 12.03 13.64
N THR A 110 -8.81 12.23 13.78
CA THR A 110 -7.90 11.11 14.05
C THR A 110 -7.82 10.86 15.56
N LYS A 111 -7.46 9.64 15.98
CA LYS A 111 -7.35 9.28 17.40
C LYS A 111 -6.40 10.18 18.21
N GLU A 112 -5.49 10.89 17.54
CA GLU A 112 -4.58 11.84 18.19
C GLU A 112 -5.29 13.13 18.62
N GLU A 113 -6.38 13.53 17.95
CA GLU A 113 -7.14 14.75 18.26
C GLU A 113 -8.21 14.54 19.34
N GLU A 114 -8.51 13.29 19.72
CA GLU A 114 -9.49 12.95 20.76
C GLU A 114 -8.93 13.00 22.20
N LYS A 115 -7.68 13.46 22.41
CA LYS A 115 -7.07 13.64 23.74
C LYS A 115 -7.13 15.09 24.22
#